data_AF-A0A954FNC2-F1
#
_entry.id   AF-A0A954FNC2-F1
#
_cell.length_a   1.000
_cell.length_b   1.000
_cell.length_c   1.000
_cell.angle_alpha   90.00
_cell.angle_beta   90.00
_cell.angle_gamma   90.00
#
_symmetry.space_group_name_H-M   'P 1'
#
loop_
_entity.id
_entity.type
_entity.pdbx_description
1 polymer ?
#
loop_
_entity_poly.entity_id
_entity_poly.type
_entity_poly.pdbx_seq_one_letter_code
_entity_poly.pdbx_strand_id
1 'polypeptide(L)'
;MTDENHNLEHDAIGNSDDPQITELVAYLDGELPEQDADRVELLLQVNAPLRRNAETLDRTWRMLDALGEATASGDFTQKTLVSISSVPAERDTRGVTGLRLAIRDVLTGPVVARGLIWCLAGFFACSAGLLLSRNARRERTDPRDAQLLKDLDLYRQYPKLWHIPDVEFLKEISAGAESSTETEERP
;
A
#
# COMPACT_ATOMS: atom_id res chain seq x y z
N MET A 1 48.88 -5.02 -25.38
CA MET A 1 48.22 -5.54 -26.61
C MET A 1 47.63 -6.89 -26.24
N THR A 2 46.39 -7.13 -26.70
CA THR A 2 45.52 -8.31 -26.47
C THR A 2 45.02 -8.50 -25.04
N ASP A 3 43.73 -8.58 -24.73
CA ASP A 3 42.51 -8.58 -25.54
C ASP A 3 41.35 -8.30 -24.57
N GLU A 4 40.96 -7.03 -24.43
CA GLU A 4 39.82 -6.62 -23.60
C GLU A 4 38.57 -6.62 -24.46
N ASN A 5 38.21 -7.81 -24.96
CA ASN A 5 36.89 -8.06 -25.53
C ASN A 5 35.90 -8.20 -24.36
N HIS A 6 35.65 -7.09 -23.68
CA HIS A 6 34.54 -6.96 -22.74
C HIS A 6 33.26 -7.04 -23.57
N ASN A 7 32.60 -8.19 -23.53
CA ASN A 7 31.36 -8.44 -24.25
C ASN A 7 30.24 -7.62 -23.60
N LEU A 8 30.09 -6.37 -24.05
CA LEU A 8 29.11 -5.38 -23.59
C LEU A 8 27.65 -5.73 -23.98
N GLU A 9 27.38 -6.90 -24.55
CA GLU A 9 26.01 -7.30 -24.94
C GLU A 9 25.15 -7.84 -23.78
N HIS A 10 25.68 -7.94 -22.55
CA HIS A 10 24.93 -8.54 -21.42
C HIS A 10 24.26 -7.53 -20.47
N ASP A 11 24.41 -6.23 -20.70
CA ASP A 11 23.86 -5.17 -19.82
C ASP A 11 22.53 -4.58 -20.30
N ALA A 12 21.89 -5.20 -21.29
CA ALA A 12 20.63 -4.70 -21.85
C ALA A 12 19.39 -5.50 -21.39
N ILE A 13 19.33 -5.92 -20.13
CA ILE A 13 18.01 -5.95 -19.47
C ILE A 13 17.69 -4.49 -19.15
N GLY A 14 17.36 -3.77 -20.22
CA GLY A 14 17.09 -2.34 -20.22
C GLY A 14 16.09 -2.01 -19.13
N ASN A 15 16.38 -0.92 -18.43
CA ASN A 15 15.47 -0.08 -17.66
C ASN A 15 14.01 -0.59 -17.71
N SER A 16 13.43 -1.03 -16.60
CA SER A 16 12.04 -1.53 -16.53
C SER A 16 10.99 -0.52 -17.04
N ASP A 17 11.40 0.71 -17.27
CA ASP A 17 10.62 1.81 -17.83
C ASP A 17 10.70 1.89 -19.38
N ASP A 18 11.38 0.96 -20.06
CA ASP A 18 11.38 0.91 -21.53
C ASP A 18 9.98 0.53 -22.03
N PRO A 19 9.29 1.42 -22.78
CA PRO A 19 7.97 1.14 -23.30
C PRO A 19 7.94 -0.07 -24.25
N GLN A 20 9.05 -0.40 -24.92
CA GLN A 20 9.10 -1.57 -25.79
C GLN A 20 9.12 -2.89 -25.01
N ILE A 21 9.81 -2.93 -23.87
CA ILE A 21 9.81 -4.10 -23.00
C ILE A 21 8.43 -4.26 -22.34
N THR A 22 7.82 -3.16 -21.89
CA THR A 22 6.48 -3.18 -21.29
C THR A 22 5.43 -3.72 -22.27
N GLU A 23 5.44 -3.24 -23.51
CA GLU A 23 4.55 -3.71 -24.57
C GLU A 23 4.79 -5.18 -24.91
N LEU A 24 6.06 -5.63 -24.92
CA LEU A 24 6.39 -7.02 -25.18
C LEU A 24 5.95 -7.96 -24.05
N VAL A 25 6.05 -7.53 -22.79
CA VAL A 25 5.52 -8.28 -21.64
C VAL A 25 4.00 -8.39 -21.72
N ALA A 26 3.31 -7.28 -22.02
CA ALA A 26 1.85 -7.27 -22.20
C ALA A 26 1.38 -8.12 -23.40
N TYR A 27 2.23 -8.27 -24.42
CA TYR A 27 1.96 -9.21 -25.52
C TYR A 27 2.09 -10.67 -25.04
N LEU A 28 3.10 -10.99 -24.23
CA LEU A 28 3.36 -12.35 -23.75
C LEU A 28 2.34 -12.83 -22.70
N ASP A 29 1.82 -11.94 -21.86
CA ASP A 29 0.76 -12.28 -20.89
C ASP A 29 -0.66 -12.24 -21.49
N GLY A 30 -0.82 -11.65 -22.68
CA GLY A 30 -2.09 -11.54 -23.40
C GLY A 30 -2.95 -10.35 -22.97
N GLU A 31 -2.42 -9.40 -22.20
CA GLU A 31 -3.11 -8.17 -21.79
C GLU A 31 -3.15 -7.09 -22.90
N LEU A 32 -2.45 -7.31 -24.03
CA LEU A 32 -2.44 -6.40 -25.16
C LEU A 32 -3.76 -6.47 -25.97
N PRO A 33 -4.39 -5.33 -26.34
CA PRO A 33 -5.54 -5.32 -27.24
C PRO A 33 -5.23 -5.97 -28.60
N GLU A 34 -6.22 -6.62 -29.22
CA GLU A 34 -6.04 -7.41 -30.46
C GLU A 34 -5.33 -6.64 -31.59
N GLN A 35 -5.69 -5.37 -31.79
CA GLN A 35 -5.06 -4.51 -32.82
C GLN A 35 -3.56 -4.26 -32.55
N ASP A 36 -3.19 -4.14 -31.28
CA ASP A 36 -1.80 -3.95 -30.88
C ASP A 36 -1.03 -5.27 -30.87
N ALA A 37 -1.70 -6.39 -30.55
CA ALA A 37 -1.12 -7.72 -30.62
C ALA A 37 -0.70 -8.09 -32.05
N ASP A 38 -1.58 -7.85 -33.03
CA ASP A 38 -1.28 -8.05 -34.46
C ASP A 38 -0.06 -7.22 -34.92
N ARG A 39 0.02 -5.97 -34.45
CA ARG A 39 1.16 -5.09 -34.75
C ARG A 39 2.45 -5.63 -34.15
N VAL A 40 2.44 -6.05 -32.88
CA VAL A 40 3.61 -6.60 -32.19
C VAL A 40 4.03 -7.91 -32.87
N GLU A 41 3.10 -8.76 -33.30
CA GLU A 41 3.40 -9.99 -34.02
C GLU A 41 4.12 -9.71 -35.34
N LEU A 42 3.66 -8.74 -36.12
CA LEU A 42 4.35 -8.29 -37.34
C LEU A 42 5.76 -7.75 -37.04
N LEU A 43 5.92 -6.99 -35.95
CA LEU A 43 7.22 -6.47 -35.52
C LEU A 43 8.18 -7.61 -35.13
N LEU A 44 7.71 -8.64 -34.44
CA LEU A 44 8.49 -9.81 -34.05
C LEU A 44 8.97 -10.63 -35.25
N GLN A 45 8.24 -10.63 -36.37
CA GLN A 45 8.67 -11.31 -37.60
C GLN A 45 9.89 -10.63 -38.21
N VAL A 46 9.91 -9.29 -38.27
CA VAL A 46 10.95 -8.52 -38.96
C VAL A 46 12.13 -8.14 -38.05
N ASN A 47 11.92 -8.04 -36.73
CA ASN A 47 12.91 -7.55 -35.79
C ASN A 47 13.56 -8.69 -34.99
N ALA A 48 14.72 -9.14 -35.45
CA ALA A 48 15.49 -10.21 -34.81
C ALA A 48 15.90 -9.93 -33.34
N PRO A 49 16.41 -8.75 -32.96
CA PRO A 49 16.70 -8.46 -31.56
C PRO A 49 15.43 -8.46 -30.67
N LEU A 50 14.32 -7.88 -31.14
CA LEU A 50 13.07 -7.88 -30.38
C LEU A 50 12.54 -9.31 -30.12
N ARG A 51 12.66 -10.19 -31.13
CA ARG A 51 12.31 -11.61 -30.99
C ARG A 51 13.18 -12.33 -29.96
N ARG A 52 14.49 -12.05 -29.92
CA ARG A 52 15.38 -12.62 -28.89
C ARG A 52 15.00 -12.17 -27.48
N ASN A 53 14.57 -10.93 -27.32
CA ASN A 53 14.07 -10.44 -26.04
C ASN A 53 12.79 -11.19 -25.62
N ALA A 54 11.87 -11.41 -26.56
CA ALA A 54 10.63 -12.16 -26.31
C ALA A 54 10.92 -13.60 -25.88
N GLU A 55 11.82 -14.29 -26.60
CA GLU A 55 12.26 -15.66 -26.28
C GLU A 55 12.95 -15.74 -24.91
N THR A 56 13.72 -14.71 -24.54
CA THR A 56 14.40 -14.65 -23.24
C THR A 56 13.40 -14.48 -22.10
N LEU A 57 12.40 -13.61 -22.26
CA LEU A 57 11.32 -13.43 -21.30
C LEU A 57 10.50 -14.72 -21.15
N ASP A 58 10.05 -15.33 -22.24
CA ASP A 58 9.32 -16.61 -22.24
C ASP A 58 10.09 -17.70 -21.51
N ARG A 59 11.39 -17.88 -21.85
CA ARG A 59 12.25 -18.86 -21.18
C ARG A 59 12.35 -18.60 -19.67
N THR A 60 12.46 -17.34 -19.26
CA THR A 60 12.59 -16.96 -17.85
C THR A 60 11.31 -17.30 -17.09
N TRP A 61 10.15 -16.98 -17.66
CA TRP A 61 8.86 -17.37 -17.08
C TRP A 61 8.72 -18.88 -16.94
N ARG A 62 9.10 -19.65 -17.97
CA ARG A 62 9.10 -21.11 -17.90
C ARG A 62 10.05 -21.67 -16.83
N MET A 63 11.15 -20.99 -16.53
CA MET A 63 12.04 -21.38 -15.43
C MET A 63 11.42 -21.07 -14.06
N LEU A 64 10.67 -19.98 -13.94
CA LEU A 64 9.91 -19.66 -12.73
C LEU A 64 8.76 -20.65 -12.52
N ASP A 65 8.07 -21.06 -13.57
CA ASP A 65 7.04 -22.11 -13.49
C ASP A 65 7.62 -23.48 -13.11
N ALA A 66 8.91 -23.70 -13.40
CA ALA A 66 9.62 -24.89 -12.97
C ALA A 66 10.00 -24.86 -11.48
N LEU A 67 9.88 -23.72 -10.79
CA LEU A 67 9.93 -23.72 -9.32
C LEU A 67 8.70 -24.46 -8.82
N GLY A 68 8.93 -25.61 -8.19
CA GLY A 68 7.87 -26.35 -7.53
C GLY A 68 7.14 -25.51 -6.48
N GLU A 69 5.90 -25.88 -6.22
CA GLU A 69 5.07 -25.17 -5.26
C GLU A 69 5.66 -25.27 -3.85
N ALA A 70 5.90 -24.11 -3.22
CA ALA A 70 6.43 -24.04 -1.87
C ALA A 70 5.40 -24.60 -0.89
N THR A 71 5.58 -25.86 -0.48
CA THR A 71 4.68 -26.50 0.48
C THR A 71 5.02 -26.02 1.89
N ALA A 72 4.09 -25.32 2.54
CA ALA A 72 4.23 -24.94 3.94
C ALA A 72 4.24 -26.20 4.82
N SER A 73 5.16 -26.28 5.78
CA SER A 73 5.15 -27.37 6.77
C SER A 73 3.93 -27.25 7.69
N GLY A 74 3.38 -28.37 8.15
CA GLY A 74 2.24 -28.36 9.10
C GLY A 74 2.53 -27.53 10.36
N ASP A 75 3.79 -27.47 10.79
CA ASP A 75 4.25 -26.64 11.89
C ASP A 75 4.10 -25.14 11.62
N PHE A 76 4.30 -24.69 10.37
CA PHE A 76 4.08 -23.29 9.98
C PHE A 76 2.60 -22.91 10.10
N THR A 77 1.70 -23.79 9.66
CA THR A 77 0.25 -23.60 9.80
C THR A 77 -0.16 -23.56 11.26
N GLN A 78 0.38 -24.47 12.09
CA GLN A 78 0.10 -24.50 13.53
C GLN A 78 0.59 -23.24 14.22
N LYS A 79 1.83 -22.79 13.95
CA LYS A 79 2.38 -21.55 14.51
C LYS A 79 1.58 -20.32 14.08
N THR A 80 1.15 -20.27 12.83
CA THR A 80 0.29 -19.18 12.31
C THR A 80 -1.07 -19.17 13.00
N LEU A 81 -1.71 -20.33 13.17
CA LEU A 81 -3.01 -20.44 13.82
C LEU A 81 -2.92 -20.07 15.31
N VAL A 82 -1.84 -20.50 15.99
CA VAL A 82 -1.55 -20.08 17.37
C VAL A 82 -1.34 -18.57 17.42
N SER A 83 -0.56 -17.99 16.52
CA SER A 83 -0.34 -16.54 16.45
C SER A 83 -1.63 -15.76 16.24
N ILE A 84 -2.50 -16.19 15.32
CA ILE A 84 -3.81 -15.57 15.08
C ILE A 84 -4.72 -15.70 16.31
N SER A 85 -4.74 -16.87 16.96
CA SER A 85 -5.54 -17.10 18.18
C SER A 85 -5.02 -16.33 19.41
N SER A 86 -3.74 -15.97 19.41
CA SER A 86 -3.10 -15.18 20.48
C SER A 86 -3.33 -13.68 20.33
N VAL A 87 -3.81 -13.22 19.17
CA VAL A 87 -4.39 -11.88 19.05
C VAL A 87 -5.69 -11.89 19.85
N PRO A 88 -5.82 -11.07 20.91
CA PRO A 88 -7.07 -10.98 21.64
C PRO A 88 -8.13 -10.50 20.66
N ALA A 89 -9.02 -11.40 20.23
CA ALA A 89 -10.29 -10.97 19.70
C ALA A 89 -10.93 -10.14 20.81
N GLU A 90 -11.02 -8.82 20.62
CA GLU A 90 -11.99 -8.00 21.35
C GLU A 90 -13.33 -8.68 21.10
N ARG A 91 -13.72 -9.54 22.04
CA ARG A 91 -15.02 -10.17 22.07
C ARG A 91 -16.01 -9.05 22.32
N ASP A 92 -16.48 -8.44 21.23
CA ASP A 92 -17.69 -7.65 21.26
C ASP A 92 -18.81 -8.67 21.51
N THR A 93 -19.07 -8.96 22.79
CA THR A 93 -20.19 -9.77 23.24
C THR A 93 -21.46 -8.96 23.03
N ARG A 94 -21.84 -8.73 21.77
CA ARG A 94 -23.19 -8.36 21.40
C ARG A 94 -23.94 -9.64 21.11
N GLY A 95 -24.76 -9.98 22.10
CA GLY A 95 -25.51 -11.22 22.18
C GLY A 95 -26.21 -11.57 20.87
N VAL A 96 -26.00 -12.83 20.49
CA VAL A 96 -26.78 -13.53 19.49
C VAL A 96 -28.17 -13.74 20.09
N THR A 97 -29.03 -12.73 20.01
CA THR A 97 -30.44 -12.87 20.40
C THR A 97 -31.30 -12.73 19.15
N GLY A 98 -31.65 -13.90 18.60
CA GLY A 98 -32.92 -14.14 17.92
C GLY A 98 -33.30 -13.20 16.79
N LEU A 99 -33.06 -13.66 15.56
CA LEU A 99 -33.87 -13.30 14.41
C LEU A 99 -35.35 -13.66 14.70
N ARG A 100 -36.15 -12.70 15.14
CA ARG A 100 -37.61 -12.72 14.97
C ARG A 100 -38.09 -11.32 14.62
N LEU A 101 -38.62 -11.21 13.40
CA LEU A 101 -39.45 -10.10 12.95
C LEU A 101 -40.51 -9.77 14.00
N ALA A 102 -40.53 -8.52 14.48
CA ALA A 102 -41.75 -7.86 14.97
C ALA A 102 -41.47 -6.35 15.11
N ILE A 103 -41.29 -5.68 13.97
CA ILE A 103 -41.41 -4.22 13.90
C ILE A 103 -42.90 -3.92 13.75
N ARG A 104 -43.60 -3.73 14.87
CA ARG A 104 -44.71 -2.77 14.98
C ARG A 104 -45.21 -2.74 16.41
N ASP A 105 -45.39 -1.51 16.89
CA ASP A 105 -46.12 -1.17 18.10
C ASP A 105 -45.36 -1.43 19.41
N VAL A 106 -44.54 -0.46 19.82
CA VAL A 106 -44.42 -0.02 21.23
C VAL A 106 -43.60 1.28 21.22
N LEU A 107 -44.27 2.36 20.82
CA LEU A 107 -43.79 3.71 21.03
C LEU A 107 -44.85 4.48 21.82
N THR A 108 -45.08 4.08 23.07
CA THR A 108 -45.72 4.93 24.09
C THR A 108 -45.61 4.26 25.46
N GLY A 109 -44.71 4.75 26.31
CA GLY A 109 -44.60 4.31 27.71
C GLY A 109 -43.24 4.63 28.35
N PRO A 110 -43.16 4.73 29.68
CA PRO A 110 -42.01 5.25 30.45
C PRO A 110 -40.72 4.41 30.34
N VAL A 111 -40.74 3.37 29.51
CA VAL A 111 -39.58 2.55 29.13
C VAL A 111 -38.59 3.36 28.29
N VAL A 112 -39.06 4.35 27.52
CA VAL A 112 -38.19 5.24 26.72
C VAL A 112 -37.33 6.14 27.61
N ALA A 113 -37.86 6.61 28.75
CA ALA A 113 -37.09 7.42 29.69
C ALA A 113 -36.00 6.60 30.41
N ARG A 114 -36.31 5.34 30.76
CA ARG A 114 -35.31 4.38 31.27
C ARG A 114 -34.26 4.02 30.22
N GLY A 115 -34.68 3.85 28.97
CA GLY A 115 -33.79 3.66 27.83
C GLY A 115 -32.86 4.86 27.62
N LEU A 116 -33.38 6.08 27.70
CA LEU A 116 -32.59 7.31 27.53
C LEU A 116 -31.52 7.46 28.61
N ILE A 117 -31.83 7.14 29.87
CA ILE A 117 -30.87 7.16 30.99
C ILE A 117 -29.75 6.12 30.77
N TRP A 118 -30.09 4.91 30.31
CA TRP A 118 -29.10 3.89 29.98
C TRP A 118 -28.29 4.21 28.72
N CYS A 119 -28.89 4.87 27.73
CA CYS A 119 -28.18 5.38 26.56
C CYS A 119 -27.21 6.52 26.95
N LEU A 120 -27.62 7.43 27.83
CA LEU A 120 -26.75 8.52 28.29
C LEU A 120 -25.61 8.00 29.16
N ALA A 121 -25.88 7.02 30.03
CA ALA A 121 -24.86 6.34 30.83
C ALA A 121 -23.90 5.54 29.93
N GLY A 122 -24.41 4.85 28.92
CA GLY A 122 -23.58 4.17 27.91
C GLY A 122 -22.73 5.14 27.10
N PHE A 123 -23.28 6.30 26.73
CA PHE A 123 -22.55 7.34 26.02
C PHE A 123 -21.44 7.97 26.88
N PHE A 124 -21.71 8.25 28.15
CA PHE A 124 -20.69 8.73 29.10
C PHE A 124 -19.61 7.68 29.37
N ALA A 125 -19.98 6.40 29.51
CA ALA A 125 -19.03 5.31 29.69
C ALA A 125 -18.14 5.11 28.44
N CYS A 126 -18.71 5.17 27.23
CA CYS A 126 -17.94 5.14 25.98
C CYS A 126 -17.02 6.36 25.85
N SER A 127 -17.51 7.56 26.16
CA SER A 127 -16.71 8.79 26.08
C SER A 127 -15.55 8.80 27.09
N ALA A 128 -15.81 8.43 28.34
CA ALA A 128 -14.77 8.28 29.36
C ALA A 128 -13.79 7.15 29.03
N GLY A 129 -14.27 6.03 28.50
CA GLY A 129 -13.45 4.91 28.03
C GLY A 129 -12.53 5.29 26.86
N LEU A 130 -13.02 6.09 25.91
CA LEU A 130 -12.21 6.59 24.80
C LEU A 130 -11.15 7.61 25.26
N LEU A 131 -11.47 8.46 26.23
CA LEU A 131 -10.50 9.38 26.82
C LEU A 131 -9.43 8.63 27.64
N LEU A 132 -9.83 7.63 28.42
CA LEU A 132 -8.92 6.79 29.20
C LEU A 132 -8.05 5.90 28.29
N SER A 133 -8.63 5.36 27.21
CA SER A 133 -7.92 4.60 26.18
C SER A 133 -6.92 5.47 25.42
N ARG A 134 -7.25 6.73 25.13
CA ARG A 134 -6.31 7.69 24.54
C ARG A 134 -5.13 7.99 25.47
N ASN A 135 -5.37 8.18 26.77
CA ASN A 135 -4.29 8.41 27.74
C ASN A 135 -3.44 7.15 28.00
N ALA A 136 -4.05 5.97 28.12
CA ALA A 136 -3.33 4.71 28.31
C ALA A 136 -2.53 4.29 27.06
N ARG A 137 -3.03 4.64 25.86
CA ARG A 137 -2.31 4.45 24.60
C ARG A 137 -1.14 5.44 24.49
N ARG A 138 -1.28 6.67 24.99
CA ARG A 138 -0.20 7.67 25.06
C ARG A 138 0.96 7.25 25.95
N GLU A 139 0.71 6.42 26.96
CA GLU A 139 1.71 5.89 27.89
C GLU A 139 2.44 4.65 27.35
N ARG A 140 1.89 3.99 26.32
CA ARG A 140 2.48 2.80 25.66
C ARG A 140 3.10 3.06 24.30
N THR A 141 2.82 4.20 23.67
CA THR A 141 3.47 4.59 22.42
C THR A 141 4.92 4.99 22.73
N ASP A 142 5.90 4.24 22.24
CA ASP A 142 7.31 4.64 22.30
C ASP A 142 7.43 6.02 21.61
N PRO A 143 8.11 7.01 22.21
CA PRO A 143 8.32 8.32 21.58
C PRO A 143 8.87 8.23 20.15
N ARG A 144 9.60 7.14 19.83
CA ARG A 144 10.09 6.86 18.48
C ARG A 144 8.98 6.52 17.48
N ASP A 145 7.97 5.76 17.88
CA ASP A 145 6.83 5.39 17.01
C ASP A 145 5.98 6.61 16.66
N ALA A 146 5.79 7.51 17.64
CA ALA A 146 5.09 8.77 17.43
C ALA A 146 5.83 9.71 16.48
N GLN A 147 7.17 9.63 16.45
CA GLN A 147 8.00 10.40 15.54
C GLN A 147 7.97 9.79 14.13
N LEU A 148 8.07 8.47 14.02
CA LEU A 148 7.96 7.74 12.75
C LEU A 148 6.62 7.99 12.03
N LEU A 149 5.52 8.08 12.78
CA LEU A 149 4.19 8.38 12.25
C LEU A 149 4.06 9.83 11.73
N LYS A 150 4.76 10.78 12.35
CA LYS A 150 4.84 12.15 11.86
C LYS A 150 5.68 12.24 10.59
N ASP A 151 6.78 11.49 10.57
CA ASP A 151 7.72 11.45 9.46
C ASP A 151 7.21 10.56 8.31
N LEU A 152 6.14 9.78 8.53
CA LEU A 152 5.52 8.91 7.53
C LEU A 152 5.12 9.67 6.26
N ASP A 153 4.64 10.91 6.41
CA ASP A 153 4.24 11.73 5.27
C ASP A 153 5.45 12.13 4.41
N LEU A 154 6.60 12.36 5.05
CA LEU A 154 7.87 12.60 4.36
C LEU A 154 8.37 11.34 3.63
N TYR A 155 8.28 10.17 4.27
CA TYR A 155 8.66 8.89 3.64
C TYR A 155 7.77 8.54 2.45
N ARG A 156 6.47 8.82 2.54
CA ARG A 156 5.52 8.56 1.44
C ARG A 156 5.79 9.45 0.24
N GLN A 157 6.26 10.67 0.48
CA GLN A 157 6.57 11.65 -0.55
C GLN A 157 8.04 11.60 -0.99
N TYR A 158 8.84 10.68 -0.45
CA TYR A 158 10.26 10.55 -0.74
C TYR A 158 10.59 10.52 -2.24
N PRO A 159 9.84 9.81 -3.12
CA PRO A 159 10.09 9.85 -4.56
C PRO A 159 9.94 11.24 -5.19
N LYS A 160 9.11 12.12 -4.61
CA LYS A 160 8.90 13.50 -5.06
C LYS A 160 9.96 14.45 -4.51
N LEU A 161 10.47 14.16 -3.31
CA LEU A 161 11.49 14.95 -2.62
C LEU A 161 12.91 14.68 -3.14
N TRP A 162 13.13 13.54 -3.83
CA TRP A 162 14.43 13.13 -4.36
C TRP A 162 15.08 14.14 -5.32
N HIS A 163 14.28 14.93 -6.04
CA HIS A 163 14.81 15.93 -6.98
C HIS A 163 15.26 17.24 -6.33
N ILE A 164 15.07 17.39 -5.01
CA ILE A 164 15.47 18.59 -4.29
C ILE A 164 16.94 18.41 -3.87
N PRO A 165 17.86 19.25 -4.38
CA PRO A 165 19.30 18.98 -4.31
C PRO A 165 19.88 19.10 -2.90
N ASP A 166 19.43 20.06 -2.07
CA ASP A 166 19.94 20.23 -0.71
C ASP A 166 19.01 21.05 0.20
N VAL A 167 19.22 20.97 1.51
CA VAL A 167 18.48 21.74 2.52
C VAL A 167 18.70 23.25 2.43
N GLU A 168 19.87 23.67 1.93
CA GLU A 168 20.19 25.09 1.73
C GLU A 168 19.32 25.70 0.60
N PHE A 169 18.99 24.91 -0.44
CA PHE A 169 18.08 25.33 -1.50
C PHE A 169 16.64 25.57 -0.99
N LEU A 170 16.17 24.72 -0.07
CA LEU A 170 14.86 24.91 0.57
C LEU A 170 14.83 26.18 1.44
N LYS A 171 15.93 26.49 2.14
CA LYS A 171 16.05 27.75 2.91
C LYS A 171 16.03 28.98 2.02
N GLU A 172 16.66 28.91 0.85
CA GLU A 172 16.65 30.00 -0.13
C GLU A 172 15.23 30.24 -0.67
N ILE A 173 14.49 29.18 -1.00
CA ILE A 173 13.09 29.28 -1.42
C ILE A 173 12.19 29.78 -0.29
N SER A 174 12.35 29.30 0.95
CA SER A 174 11.53 29.76 2.07
C SER A 174 11.78 31.23 2.41
N ALA A 175 13.04 31.67 2.40
CA ALA A 175 13.40 33.07 2.60
C ALA A 175 12.86 33.96 1.48
N GLY A 176 12.91 33.48 0.22
CA GLY A 176 12.31 34.17 -0.91
C GLY A 176 10.78 34.23 -0.85
N ALA A 177 10.12 33.17 -0.40
CA ALA A 177 8.67 33.12 -0.24
C ALA A 177 8.18 34.07 0.87
N GLU A 178 8.88 34.14 2.00
CA GLU A 178 8.56 35.09 3.09
C GLU A 178 8.73 36.55 2.62
N SER A 179 9.78 36.87 1.86
CA SER A 179 9.96 38.23 1.30
C SER A 179 8.90 38.63 0.26
N SER A 180 8.32 37.65 -0.44
CA SER A 180 7.30 37.90 -1.46
C SER A 180 5.96 38.29 -0.83
N THR A 181 5.65 37.76 0.35
CA THR A 181 4.41 38.05 1.08
C THR A 181 4.40 39.44 1.75
N GLU A 182 5.56 40.06 1.97
CA GLU A 182 5.65 41.39 2.61
C GLU A 182 5.52 42.55 1.60
N THR A 183 5.57 42.27 0.29
CA THR A 183 5.49 43.30 -0.76
C THR A 183 4.05 43.55 -1.25
N GLU A 184 3.09 42.70 -0.90
CA GLU A 184 1.68 42.79 -1.35
C GLU A 184 0.74 43.47 -0.34
N GLU A 185 1.23 43.85 0.86
CA GLU A 185 0.54 44.75 1.80
C GLU A 185 1.27 46.10 1.94
N ARG A 186 1.24 46.92 0.89
CA ARG A 186 1.38 48.38 1.07
C ARG A 186 0.49 49.12 0.08
N PRO A 187 -0.52 49.88 0.55
CA PRO A 187 -1.43 50.65 -0.31
C PRO A 187 -0.74 51.79 -1.05
#